data_AF-A0A955ZFQ4-F1
#
_entry.id   AF-A0A955ZFQ4-F1
#
_cell.length_a   1.000
_cell.length_b   1.000
_cell.length_c   1.000
_cell.angle_alpha   90.00
_cell.angle_beta   90.00
_cell.angle_gamma   90.00
#
_symmetry.space_group_name_H-M   'P 1'
#
loop_
_entity.id
_entity.type
_entity.pdbx_description
1 polymer ?
#
loop_
_entity_poly.entity_id
_entity_poly.type
_entity_poly.pdbx_seq_one_letter_code
_entity_poly.pdbx_strand_id
1 'polypeptide(L)'
;MKRALLLVVLLSGCRTLDRFDTSDGAAYCGSIVSAQFVRQGYPPDLRLALTLDMNHLGSTPGTITTDDAETGPCVPSPRFDHAVLHASSEVQSDQLSTLDFGTGRDFNFVAWTESSCEGPALAVVSLMKNDDVEVRLLRPPPATTPPDPPKAAGFALFQLERRSGGCGY
;
A
#
# COMPACT_ATOMS: atom_id res chain seq x y z
N MET A 1 26.88 4.72 -54.20
CA MET A 1 25.67 4.13 -53.56
C MET A 1 25.77 4.39 -52.06
N LYS A 2 25.03 5.36 -51.51
CA LYS A 2 25.07 5.70 -50.08
C LYS A 2 24.04 4.85 -49.34
N ARG A 3 24.51 3.95 -48.47
CA ARG A 3 23.66 3.15 -47.56
C ARG A 3 23.20 4.05 -46.41
N ALA A 4 21.92 4.40 -46.37
CA ALA A 4 21.30 5.01 -45.22
C ALA A 4 21.07 3.93 -44.15
N LEU A 5 21.75 4.05 -43.01
CA LEU A 5 21.57 3.20 -41.86
C LEU A 5 20.36 3.71 -41.07
N LEU A 6 19.24 3.00 -41.14
CA LEU A 6 18.01 3.32 -40.42
C LEU A 6 18.18 2.87 -38.96
N LEU A 7 18.38 3.82 -38.04
CA LEU A 7 18.47 3.55 -36.60
C LEU A 7 17.05 3.41 -36.03
N VAL A 8 16.56 2.18 -35.89
CA VAL A 8 15.31 1.88 -35.19
C VAL A 8 15.56 2.04 -33.69
N VAL A 9 15.16 3.17 -33.12
CA VAL A 9 15.13 3.38 -31.67
C VAL A 9 13.99 2.51 -31.12
N LEU A 10 14.36 1.35 -30.57
CA LEU A 10 13.50 0.57 -29.70
C LEU A 10 13.29 1.38 -28.41
N LEU A 11 12.20 2.15 -28.36
CA LEU A 11 11.65 2.67 -27.12
C LEU A 11 11.12 1.47 -26.31
N SER A 12 12.02 0.78 -25.62
CA SER A 12 11.67 -0.10 -24.52
C SER A 12 10.89 0.76 -23.53
N GLY A 13 9.56 0.62 -23.52
CA GLY A 13 8.68 1.44 -22.70
C GLY A 13 8.98 1.22 -21.24
N CYS A 14 9.79 2.10 -20.64
CA CYS A 14 9.78 2.31 -19.21
C CYS A 14 8.33 2.66 -18.86
N ARG A 15 7.60 1.72 -18.24
CA ARG A 15 6.29 2.02 -17.70
C ARG A 15 6.51 3.02 -16.57
N THR A 16 6.13 4.26 -16.81
CA THR A 16 6.28 5.34 -15.84
C THR A 16 5.28 5.09 -14.71
N LEU A 17 5.82 4.80 -13.53
CA LEU A 17 5.03 4.72 -12.30
C LEU A 17 4.64 6.11 -11.79
N ASP A 18 5.19 7.19 -12.37
CA ASP A 18 4.96 8.59 -12.00
C ASP A 18 3.49 8.99 -11.93
N ARG A 19 2.60 8.32 -12.67
CA ARG A 19 1.15 8.56 -12.58
C ARG A 19 0.53 8.20 -11.23
N PHE A 20 1.21 7.37 -10.44
CA PHE A 20 0.81 7.03 -9.08
C PHE A 20 1.33 8.00 -8.03
N ASP A 21 2.20 8.93 -8.40
CA ASP A 21 2.72 9.93 -7.48
C ASP A 21 1.58 10.82 -6.96
N THR A 22 1.61 11.15 -5.68
CA THR A 22 0.64 12.03 -5.01
C THR A 22 1.31 13.21 -4.31
N SER A 23 2.54 13.56 -4.70
CA SER A 23 3.27 14.72 -4.17
C SER A 23 2.60 16.05 -4.55
N ASP A 24 1.63 16.03 -5.45
CA ASP A 24 0.75 17.15 -5.82
C ASP A 24 -0.36 17.44 -4.80
N GLY A 25 -0.39 16.72 -3.67
CA GLY A 25 -1.42 16.85 -2.63
C GLY A 25 -2.64 15.94 -2.84
N ALA A 26 -2.59 15.04 -3.82
CA ALA A 26 -3.57 13.97 -3.95
C ALA A 26 -3.39 12.89 -2.86
N ALA A 27 -4.35 11.97 -2.78
CA ALA A 27 -4.21 10.72 -2.05
C ALA A 27 -5.06 9.62 -2.71
N TYR A 28 -4.71 8.37 -2.49
CA TYR A 28 -5.54 7.21 -2.79
C TYR A 28 -6.45 6.92 -1.61
N CYS A 29 -7.76 6.93 -1.83
CA CYS A 29 -8.77 6.83 -0.79
C CYS A 29 -9.72 5.68 -1.07
N GLY A 30 -10.06 4.89 -0.07
CA GLY A 30 -10.98 3.79 -0.27
C GLY A 30 -11.38 3.08 1.02
N SER A 31 -12.19 2.04 0.85
CA SER A 31 -12.71 1.24 1.97
C SER A 31 -12.13 -0.16 1.93
N ILE A 32 -12.12 -0.81 3.09
CA ILE A 32 -11.80 -2.22 3.19
C ILE A 32 -12.82 -3.06 2.41
N VAL A 33 -12.36 -4.13 1.78
CA VAL A 33 -13.25 -5.14 1.18
C VAL A 33 -13.95 -5.87 2.32
N SER A 34 -15.28 -5.73 2.40
CA SER A 34 -16.06 -6.14 3.57
C SER A 34 -16.18 -7.66 3.74
N ALA A 35 -15.93 -8.43 2.67
CA ALA A 35 -16.08 -9.88 2.65
C ALA A 35 -15.16 -10.59 3.66
N GLN A 36 -15.75 -11.47 4.48
CA GLN A 36 -15.07 -12.08 5.64
C GLN A 36 -13.86 -12.95 5.29
N PHE A 37 -13.78 -13.50 4.07
CA PHE A 37 -12.64 -14.32 3.64
C PHE A 37 -11.39 -13.51 3.28
N VAL A 38 -11.52 -12.18 3.14
CA VAL A 38 -10.41 -11.24 2.89
C VAL A 38 -10.27 -10.19 3.99
N ARG A 39 -10.84 -10.46 5.18
CA ARG A 39 -10.79 -9.54 6.31
C ARG A 39 -10.78 -10.28 7.65
N GLN A 40 -9.74 -10.04 8.44
CA GLN A 40 -9.56 -10.55 9.79
C GLN A 40 -8.92 -9.47 10.67
N GLY A 41 -9.45 -9.21 11.86
CA GLY A 41 -8.86 -8.23 12.80
C GLY A 41 -9.10 -6.75 12.47
N TYR A 42 -9.90 -6.44 11.45
CA TYR A 42 -10.26 -5.07 11.04
C TYR A 42 -11.80 -4.91 10.93
N PRO A 43 -12.36 -3.74 11.31
CA PRO A 43 -13.79 -3.46 11.15
C PRO A 43 -14.20 -3.41 9.67
N PRO A 44 -15.46 -3.72 9.33
CA PRO A 44 -15.92 -3.90 7.94
C PRO A 44 -16.04 -2.60 7.13
N ASP A 45 -15.98 -1.45 7.79
CA ASP A 45 -16.18 -0.10 7.27
C ASP A 45 -14.91 0.76 7.35
N LEU A 46 -13.78 0.16 7.74
CA LEU A 46 -12.49 0.86 7.83
C LEU A 46 -12.11 1.48 6.48
N ARG A 47 -11.72 2.76 6.49
CA ARG A 47 -11.21 3.45 5.31
C ARG A 47 -9.71 3.67 5.44
N LEU A 48 -9.04 3.72 4.30
CA LEU A 48 -7.60 3.91 4.20
C LEU A 48 -7.30 5.03 3.21
N ALA A 49 -6.48 5.96 3.66
CA ALA A 49 -5.80 6.95 2.84
C ALA A 49 -4.36 6.48 2.60
N LEU A 50 -3.87 6.61 1.38
CA LEU A 50 -2.50 6.31 0.99
C LEU A 50 -1.94 7.50 0.20
N THR A 51 -0.78 8.01 0.62
CA THR A 51 0.04 8.90 -0.20
C THR A 51 1.20 8.11 -0.80
N LEU A 52 1.68 8.54 -1.96
CA LEU A 52 2.75 7.89 -2.69
C LEU A 52 3.74 8.91 -3.26
N ASP A 53 5.03 8.65 -3.08
CA ASP A 53 6.15 9.36 -3.70
C ASP A 53 6.97 8.35 -4.51
N MET A 54 6.84 8.41 -5.82
CA MET A 54 7.46 7.44 -6.73
C MET A 54 8.98 7.63 -6.84
N ASN A 55 9.52 8.77 -6.41
CA ASN A 55 10.97 9.00 -6.33
C ASN A 55 11.61 8.27 -5.15
N HIS A 56 10.81 7.86 -4.14
CA HIS A 56 11.27 7.19 -2.93
C HIS A 56 10.76 5.74 -2.82
N LEU A 57 10.44 5.11 -3.95
CA LEU A 57 9.86 3.76 -4.00
C LEU A 57 10.71 2.67 -3.31
N GLY A 58 12.03 2.84 -3.30
CA GLY A 58 12.98 1.90 -2.69
C GLY A 58 13.25 2.11 -1.20
N SER A 59 12.66 3.13 -0.56
CA SER A 59 12.91 3.49 0.84
C SER A 59 11.62 3.84 1.58
N THR A 60 11.09 5.04 1.35
CA THR A 60 9.87 5.54 2.02
C THR A 60 8.85 5.96 0.97
N PRO A 61 8.18 5.01 0.29
CA PRO A 61 7.27 5.30 -0.82
C PRO A 61 6.04 6.12 -0.45
N GLY A 62 5.75 6.35 0.84
CA GLY A 62 4.59 7.15 1.23
C GLY A 62 4.09 6.81 2.64
N THR A 63 2.85 7.19 2.92
CA THR A 63 2.22 6.99 4.23
C THR A 63 0.80 6.44 4.08
N ILE A 64 0.33 5.75 5.12
CA ILE A 64 -1.07 5.34 5.24
C ILE A 64 -1.75 5.94 6.48
N THR A 65 -3.03 6.27 6.34
CA THR A 65 -3.88 6.77 7.44
C THR A 65 -5.24 6.07 7.44
N THR A 66 -5.76 5.66 8.59
CA THR A 66 -7.12 5.12 8.76
C THR A 66 -8.08 6.14 9.38
N ASP A 67 -9.39 5.90 9.31
CA ASP A 67 -10.43 6.79 9.83
C ASP A 67 -11.03 6.35 11.18
N ASP A 68 -10.36 5.44 11.89
CA ASP A 68 -10.87 4.81 13.12
C ASP A 68 -10.40 5.49 14.42
N ALA A 69 -10.14 6.80 14.41
CA ALA A 69 -9.64 7.54 15.58
C ALA A 69 -10.60 7.54 16.78
N GLU A 70 -11.92 7.52 16.52
CA GLU A 70 -12.95 7.63 17.56
C GLU A 70 -13.51 6.27 18.00
N THR A 71 -13.42 5.25 17.14
CA THR A 71 -14.10 3.96 17.32
C THR A 71 -13.16 2.75 17.24
N GLY A 72 -11.93 2.95 16.81
CA GLY A 72 -10.94 1.90 16.58
C GLY A 72 -10.24 1.41 17.86
N PRO A 73 -9.39 0.40 17.73
CA PRO A 73 -8.66 -0.17 18.86
C PRO A 73 -7.54 0.75 19.40
N CYS A 74 -7.17 1.80 18.66
CA CYS A 74 -6.06 2.70 18.99
C CYS A 74 -6.51 4.11 19.45
N VAL A 75 -7.79 4.27 19.81
CA VAL A 75 -8.34 5.52 20.36
C VAL A 75 -7.40 6.11 21.43
N PRO A 76 -7.08 7.42 21.37
CA PRO A 76 -7.72 8.45 20.53
C PRO A 76 -7.10 8.66 19.14
N SER A 77 -6.15 7.83 18.73
CA SER A 77 -5.50 7.94 17.42
C SER A 77 -6.08 6.95 16.42
N PRO A 78 -6.06 7.27 15.12
CA PRO A 78 -6.24 6.25 14.09
C PRO A 78 -5.27 5.08 14.31
N ARG A 79 -5.70 3.89 13.90
CA ARG A 79 -4.83 2.71 13.93
C ARG A 79 -3.55 2.90 13.13
N PHE A 80 -3.65 3.53 11.97
CA PHE A 80 -2.51 4.04 11.23
C PHE A 80 -2.68 5.55 11.10
N ASP A 81 -1.76 6.32 11.66
CA ASP A 81 -1.78 7.79 11.62
C ASP A 81 -0.51 8.27 10.94
N HIS A 82 -0.64 8.67 9.66
CA HIS A 82 0.49 9.03 8.80
C HIS A 82 1.62 7.98 8.87
N ALA A 83 1.25 6.70 8.98
CA ALA A 83 2.17 5.62 9.22
C ALA A 83 3.04 5.43 7.97
N VAL A 84 4.35 5.60 8.13
CA VAL A 84 5.30 5.54 7.02
C VAL A 84 5.38 4.11 6.48
N LEU A 85 5.39 3.98 5.16
CA LEU A 85 5.71 2.74 4.47
C LEU A 85 7.24 2.66 4.32
N HIS A 86 7.85 1.65 4.93
CA HIS A 86 9.27 1.36 4.84
C HIS A 86 9.52 0.22 3.85
N ALA A 87 9.87 0.57 2.62
CA ALA A 87 10.34 -0.35 1.60
C ALA A 87 11.85 -0.56 1.70
N SER A 88 12.33 -1.64 1.06
CA SER A 88 13.76 -1.91 0.86
C SER A 88 13.97 -2.35 -0.58
N SER A 89 14.96 -1.76 -1.24
CA SER A 89 15.32 -2.09 -2.62
C SER A 89 15.79 -3.55 -2.77
N GLU A 90 16.38 -4.11 -1.71
CA GLU A 90 16.76 -5.51 -1.64
C GLU A 90 15.53 -6.42 -1.73
N VAL A 91 14.46 -6.14 -0.96
CA VAL A 91 13.20 -6.90 -1.03
C VAL A 91 12.52 -6.73 -2.39
N GLN A 92 12.57 -5.54 -2.99
CA GLN A 92 12.02 -5.32 -4.35
C GLN A 92 12.81 -6.05 -5.44
N SER A 93 14.04 -6.49 -5.15
CA SER A 93 14.89 -7.23 -6.09
C SER A 93 14.91 -8.74 -5.80
N ASP A 94 14.17 -9.20 -4.79
CA ASP A 94 14.07 -10.60 -4.37
C ASP A 94 12.88 -11.32 -5.04
N GLN A 95 12.76 -12.64 -4.86
CA GLN A 95 11.59 -13.42 -5.29
C GLN A 95 10.27 -12.92 -4.68
N LEU A 96 10.28 -12.26 -3.53
CA LEU A 96 9.07 -11.63 -3.00
C LEU A 96 8.48 -10.55 -3.92
N SER A 97 9.29 -9.92 -4.78
CA SER A 97 8.82 -8.95 -5.77
C SER A 97 8.22 -9.59 -7.02
N THR A 98 8.44 -10.91 -7.21
CA THR A 98 7.88 -11.67 -8.33
C THR A 98 6.54 -12.32 -7.99
N LEU A 99 6.04 -12.15 -6.77
CA LEU A 99 4.73 -12.63 -6.36
C LEU A 99 3.64 -12.05 -7.27
N ASP A 100 2.94 -12.95 -7.95
CA ASP A 100 1.81 -12.63 -8.81
C ASP A 100 0.51 -12.67 -7.99
N PHE A 101 -0.13 -11.51 -7.88
CA PHE A 101 -1.43 -11.34 -7.22
C PHE A 101 -2.58 -11.28 -8.23
N GLY A 102 -2.44 -12.00 -9.34
CA GLY A 102 -3.37 -12.04 -10.44
C GLY A 102 -3.10 -10.98 -11.52
N THR A 103 -3.88 -11.06 -12.59
CA THR A 103 -3.78 -10.11 -13.70
C THR A 103 -4.33 -8.72 -13.31
N GLY A 104 -3.86 -7.67 -14.00
CA GLY A 104 -4.39 -6.30 -13.83
C GLY A 104 -3.49 -5.34 -13.04
N ARG A 105 -2.35 -5.81 -12.54
CA ARG A 105 -1.35 -5.00 -11.83
C ARG A 105 -0.21 -4.61 -12.76
N ASP A 106 0.29 -3.39 -12.61
CA ASP A 106 1.50 -2.95 -13.30
C ASP A 106 2.75 -3.13 -12.45
N PHE A 107 2.62 -2.98 -11.13
CA PHE A 107 3.73 -3.12 -10.20
C PHE A 107 3.23 -3.49 -8.80
N ASN A 108 4.03 -4.24 -8.05
CA ASN A 108 3.79 -4.51 -6.64
C ASN A 108 5.05 -4.14 -5.87
N PHE A 109 4.88 -3.58 -4.67
CA PHE A 109 5.96 -3.47 -3.72
C PHE A 109 5.51 -3.89 -2.33
N VAL A 110 6.49 -4.38 -1.58
CA VAL A 110 6.32 -4.74 -0.17
C VAL A 110 6.95 -3.66 0.71
N ALA A 111 6.25 -3.28 1.78
CA ALA A 111 6.73 -2.33 2.77
C ALA A 111 6.31 -2.76 4.17
N TRP A 112 7.04 -2.30 5.19
CA TRP A 112 6.64 -2.40 6.59
C TRP A 112 6.01 -1.09 7.04
N THR A 113 5.10 -1.15 7.99
CA THR A 113 4.51 0.04 8.59
C THR A 113 4.12 -0.24 10.03
N GLU A 114 4.07 0.80 10.85
CA GLU A 114 3.76 0.68 12.27
C GLU A 114 2.35 1.18 12.55
N SER A 115 1.55 0.39 13.25
CA SER A 115 0.29 0.88 13.80
C SER A 115 0.53 1.63 15.10
N SER A 116 -0.37 2.55 15.43
CA SER A 116 -0.30 3.38 16.63
C SER A 116 -0.35 2.57 17.94
N CYS A 117 -0.91 1.36 17.92
CA CYS A 117 -1.08 0.55 19.13
C CYS A 117 -1.00 -0.98 18.95
N GLU A 118 -0.99 -1.52 17.72
CA GLU A 118 -1.03 -2.97 17.45
C GLU A 118 0.33 -3.53 16.97
N GLY A 119 1.37 -2.69 16.87
CA GLY A 119 2.70 -3.06 16.36
C GLY A 119 2.80 -3.05 14.83
N PRO A 120 3.82 -3.73 14.27
CA PRO A 120 4.12 -3.67 12.84
C PRO A 120 3.10 -4.44 12.00
N ALA A 121 2.88 -3.96 10.78
CA ALA A 121 2.18 -4.64 9.71
C ALA A 121 3.04 -4.67 8.45
N LEU A 122 2.91 -5.76 7.70
CA LEU A 122 3.42 -5.85 6.33
C LEU A 122 2.36 -5.31 5.37
N ALA A 123 2.72 -4.35 4.54
CA ALA A 123 1.92 -3.83 3.46
C ALA A 123 2.40 -4.41 2.12
N VAL A 124 1.47 -4.98 1.35
CA VAL A 124 1.67 -5.22 -0.09
C VAL A 124 0.84 -4.18 -0.84
N VAL A 125 1.52 -3.30 -1.55
CA VAL A 125 0.89 -2.23 -2.33
C VAL A 125 0.99 -2.60 -3.80
N SER A 126 -0.17 -2.67 -4.45
CA SER A 126 -0.30 -3.03 -5.86
C SER A 126 -0.78 -1.83 -6.65
N LEU A 127 0.02 -1.39 -7.61
CA LEU A 127 -0.28 -0.32 -8.54
C LEU A 127 -1.03 -0.92 -9.73
N MET A 128 -2.29 -0.53 -9.94
CA MET A 128 -3.21 -1.18 -10.87
C MET A 128 -3.16 -0.56 -12.28
N LYS A 129 -3.50 -1.34 -13.30
CA LYS A 129 -3.52 -0.84 -14.70
C LYS A 129 -4.56 0.25 -14.97
N ASN A 130 -5.58 0.35 -14.12
CA ASN A 130 -6.67 1.32 -14.21
C ASN A 130 -6.43 2.55 -13.31
N ASP A 131 -5.18 2.77 -12.89
CA ASP A 131 -4.75 3.88 -12.02
C ASP A 131 -5.27 3.83 -10.58
N ASP A 132 -5.91 2.74 -10.17
CA ASP A 132 -6.22 2.47 -8.77
C ASP A 132 -5.03 1.89 -8.01
N VAL A 133 -5.14 1.86 -6.69
CA VAL A 133 -4.18 1.18 -5.82
C VAL A 133 -4.89 0.18 -4.93
N GLU A 134 -4.29 -0.98 -4.76
CA GLU A 134 -4.75 -1.98 -3.81
C GLU A 134 -3.72 -2.13 -2.68
N VAL A 135 -4.18 -2.16 -1.43
CA VAL A 135 -3.32 -2.34 -0.27
C VAL A 135 -3.77 -3.58 0.49
N ARG A 136 -2.86 -4.54 0.66
CA ARG A 136 -3.03 -5.66 1.59
C ARG A 136 -2.22 -5.40 2.84
N LEU A 137 -2.85 -5.43 4.01
CA LEU A 137 -2.17 -5.35 5.30
C LEU A 137 -2.18 -6.71 5.97
N LEU A 138 -1.00 -7.22 6.33
CA LEU A 138 -0.81 -8.43 7.10
C LEU A 138 -0.19 -8.06 8.44
N ARG A 139 -0.94 -8.26 9.53
CA ARG A 139 -0.46 -8.04 10.89
C ARG A 139 -0.21 -9.41 11.54
N PRO A 140 1.03 -9.76 11.90
CA PRO A 140 1.29 -11.00 12.60
C PRO A 140 0.62 -10.98 13.99
N PRO A 141 0.35 -12.15 14.59
CA PRO A 141 0.00 -12.20 16.01
C PRO A 141 1.19 -11.70 16.85
N PRO A 142 0.95 -11.17 18.06
CA PRO A 142 2.03 -10.73 18.96
C PRO A 142 3.01 -11.88 19.25
N ALA A 143 4.31 -11.56 19.26
CA ALA A 143 5.40 -12.54 19.38
C ALA A 143 5.53 -13.19 20.77
N THR A 144 4.89 -12.61 21.80
CA THR A 144 4.90 -13.11 23.18
C THR A 144 3.47 -13.30 23.70
N THR A 145 3.32 -14.16 24.72
CA THR A 145 2.08 -14.56 25.40
C THR A 145 1.01 -13.47 25.36
N PRO A 146 -0.23 -13.79 24.93
CA PRO A 146 -1.16 -12.78 24.44
C PRO A 146 -1.38 -11.69 25.50
N PRO A 147 -1.37 -10.39 25.12
CA PRO A 147 -2.04 -9.39 25.95
C PRO A 147 -3.47 -9.89 26.19
N ASP A 148 -4.02 -9.64 27.38
CA ASP A 148 -5.40 -9.97 27.69
C ASP A 148 -6.27 -8.74 27.38
N PRO A 149 -7.15 -8.75 26.37
CA PRO A 149 -7.51 -9.86 25.48
C PRO A 149 -6.56 -10.02 24.26
N PRO A 150 -6.46 -11.24 23.67
CA PRO A 150 -5.52 -11.54 22.59
C PRO A 150 -5.71 -10.65 21.37
N LYS A 151 -4.66 -9.92 20.95
CA LYS A 151 -4.63 -9.27 19.64
C LYS A 151 -4.44 -10.35 18.56
N ALA A 152 -5.53 -10.70 17.87
CA ALA A 152 -5.49 -11.69 16.79
C ALA A 152 -4.65 -11.20 15.60
N ALA A 153 -4.11 -12.13 14.81
CA ALA A 153 -3.53 -11.80 13.51
C ALA A 153 -4.53 -11.01 12.65
N GLY A 154 -4.01 -10.12 11.82
CA GLY A 154 -4.81 -9.24 10.98
C GLY A 154 -4.55 -9.48 9.49
N PHE A 155 -5.62 -9.49 8.70
CA PHE A 155 -5.55 -9.37 7.25
C PHE A 155 -6.60 -8.37 6.79
N ALA A 156 -6.20 -7.39 5.98
CA ALA A 156 -7.12 -6.45 5.33
C ALA A 156 -6.74 -6.26 3.87
N LEU A 157 -7.75 -6.05 3.04
CA LEU A 157 -7.62 -5.71 1.64
C LEU A 157 -8.40 -4.41 1.38
N PHE A 158 -7.73 -3.38 0.86
CA PHE A 158 -8.34 -2.11 0.48
C PHE A 158 -8.22 -1.89 -1.01
N GLN A 159 -9.27 -1.32 -1.61
CA GLN A 159 -9.26 -0.81 -2.98
C GLN A 159 -9.39 0.70 -2.91
N LEU A 160 -8.42 1.41 -3.49
CA LEU A 160 -8.24 2.85 -3.33
C LEU A 160 -8.24 3.56 -4.68
N GLU A 161 -8.97 4.67 -4.74
CA GLU A 161 -9.09 5.53 -5.92
C GLU A 161 -8.42 6.87 -5.66
N ARG A 162 -7.81 7.48 -6.69
CA ARG A 162 -7.13 8.77 -6.57
C ARG A 162 -8.12 9.90 -6.29
N ARG A 163 -7.81 10.77 -5.33
CA ARG A 163 -8.53 12.01 -5.01
C ARG A 163 -7.58 13.18 -4.91
N SER A 164 -7.85 14.27 -5.63
CA SER A 164 -6.96 15.44 -5.76
C SER A 164 -6.88 16.34 -4.52
N GLY A 165 -7.66 16.08 -3.47
CA GLY A 165 -7.71 16.90 -2.25
C GLY A 165 -7.54 16.10 -0.95
N GLY A 166 -6.89 14.93 -1.05
CA GLY A 166 -6.82 13.98 0.07
C GLY A 166 -8.14 13.25 0.34
N CYS A 167 -8.20 12.55 1.47
CA CYS A 167 -9.34 11.70 1.83
C CYS A 167 -10.33 12.36 2.82
N GLY A 168 -9.91 13.46 3.47
CA GLY A 168 -10.74 14.26 4.38
C GLY A 168 -10.81 13.75 5.82
N TYR A 169 -9.88 12.89 6.23
CA TYR A 169 -9.70 12.37 7.58
C TYR A 169 -8.21 12.13 7.83
#